data_AF-A0A1B9CST6-F1
#
_entry.id   AF-A0A1B9CST6-F1
#
_cell.length_a   1.000
_cell.length_b   1.000
_cell.length_c   1.000
_cell.angle_alpha   90.00
_cell.angle_beta   90.00
_cell.angle_gamma   90.00
#
_symmetry.space_group_name_H-M   'P 1'
#
loop_
_entity.id
_entity.type
_entity.pdbx_description
1 polymer ?
#
loop_
_entity_poly.entity_id
_entity_poly.type
_entity_poly.pdbx_seq_one_letter_code
_entity_poly.pdbx_strand_id
1 'polypeptide(L)'
;MDKRRKPNPGERRRDLCDAAIQLLADDGAKGLSHLKVDRKTGVPDGTTSFYFRTRSALLRAVAERLAELDLADLRSVADDSDGRGEHPSPSRLSQVVIRSGHEPQLFRTKARYELTMQAARDPSLAAILQRATDEFTKLHREILVQLMPHGADLDPAVVEDLSNVTLTFINGLLVRFAHGDRIVDSPEQLDGILSAIAAGILRSPQRGRLTDAGGRRPAGRRRSAAIG
;
A
#
# COMPACT_ATOMS: atom_id res chain seq x y z
N MET A 1 -14.81 -40.34 -0.65
CA MET A 1 -16.02 -39.51 -0.89
C MET A 1 -15.70 -38.10 -0.43
N ASP A 2 -15.32 -37.23 -1.35
CA ASP A 2 -14.93 -35.86 -1.04
C ASP A 2 -16.20 -35.03 -0.76
N LYS A 3 -16.32 -34.51 0.46
CA LYS A 3 -17.47 -33.69 0.87
C LYS A 3 -17.38 -32.39 0.08
N ARG A 4 -18.18 -32.29 -0.99
CA ARG A 4 -18.36 -31.07 -1.79
C ARG A 4 -18.80 -29.94 -0.84
N ARG A 5 -17.83 -29.16 -0.35
CA ARG A 5 -18.02 -28.00 0.53
C ARG A 5 -18.99 -27.06 -0.18
N LYS A 6 -20.10 -26.69 0.47
CA LYS A 6 -21.05 -25.71 -0.09
C LYS A 6 -20.23 -24.47 -0.50
N PRO A 7 -20.36 -23.98 -1.75
CA PRO A 7 -19.60 -22.81 -2.17
C PRO A 7 -19.93 -21.64 -1.25
N ASN A 8 -18.94 -21.15 -0.50
CA ASN A 8 -19.08 -19.93 0.28
C ASN A 8 -19.01 -18.74 -0.70
N PRO A 9 -20.09 -17.95 -0.88
CA PRO A 9 -20.09 -16.86 -1.85
C PRO A 9 -18.98 -15.82 -1.61
N GLY A 10 -18.62 -15.58 -0.34
CA GLY A 10 -17.54 -14.66 0.02
C GLY A 10 -16.15 -15.22 -0.32
N GLU A 11 -15.95 -16.53 -0.13
CA GLU A 11 -14.71 -17.22 -0.53
C GLU A 11 -14.56 -17.21 -2.05
N ARG A 12 -15.62 -17.53 -2.77
CA ARG A 12 -15.64 -17.47 -4.24
C ARG A 12 -15.31 -16.07 -4.76
N ARG A 13 -15.90 -15.02 -4.16
CA ARG A 13 -15.60 -13.63 -4.54
C ARG A 13 -14.11 -13.32 -4.37
N ARG A 14 -13.47 -13.80 -3.28
CA ARG A 14 -12.03 -13.62 -3.06
C ARG A 14 -11.20 -14.40 -4.07
N ASP A 15 -11.53 -15.66 -4.36
CA ASP A 15 -10.80 -16.48 -5.34
C ASP A 15 -10.78 -15.83 -6.74
N LEU A 16 -11.91 -15.24 -7.14
CA LEU A 16 -12.03 -14.49 -8.40
C LEU A 16 -11.15 -13.23 -8.39
N CYS A 17 -11.15 -12.49 -7.27
CA CYS A 17 -10.27 -11.34 -7.12
C CYS A 17 -8.79 -11.74 -7.12
N ASP A 18 -8.40 -12.83 -6.44
CA ASP A 18 -7.01 -13.30 -6.38
C ASP A 18 -6.51 -13.72 -7.78
N ALA A 19 -7.33 -14.42 -8.56
CA ALA A 19 -7.04 -14.72 -9.96
C ALA A 19 -6.94 -13.46 -10.83
N ALA A 20 -7.79 -12.47 -10.59
CA ALA A 20 -7.76 -11.19 -11.29
C ALA A 20 -6.51 -10.35 -10.95
N ILE A 21 -6.04 -10.35 -9.70
CA ILE A 21 -4.74 -9.75 -9.34
C ILE A 21 -3.63 -10.42 -10.16
N GLN A 22 -3.69 -11.75 -10.33
CA GLN A 22 -2.64 -12.46 -11.06
C GLN A 22 -2.67 -12.12 -12.55
N LEU A 23 -3.87 -12.00 -13.15
CA LEU A 23 -3.99 -11.52 -14.53
C LEU A 23 -3.46 -10.09 -14.71
N LEU A 24 -3.71 -9.19 -13.74
CA LEU A 24 -3.15 -7.84 -13.79
C LEU A 24 -1.63 -7.85 -13.71
N ALA A 25 -1.05 -8.69 -12.85
CA ALA A 25 0.39 -8.80 -12.71
C ALA A 25 1.08 -9.39 -13.95
N ASP A 26 0.46 -10.37 -14.60
CA ASP A 26 1.03 -11.11 -15.73
C ASP A 26 0.79 -10.40 -17.07
N ASP A 27 -0.45 -9.96 -17.32
CA ASP A 27 -0.94 -9.51 -18.63
C ASP A 27 -1.27 -7.99 -18.64
N GLY A 28 -1.14 -7.30 -17.51
CA GLY A 28 -1.54 -5.89 -17.35
C GLY A 28 -3.05 -5.67 -17.43
N ALA A 29 -3.47 -4.40 -17.44
CA ALA A 29 -4.90 -4.03 -17.46
C ALA A 29 -5.66 -4.60 -18.67
N LYS A 30 -5.02 -4.72 -19.84
CA LYS A 30 -5.63 -5.33 -21.05
C LYS A 30 -5.86 -6.84 -20.89
N GLY A 31 -5.09 -7.47 -20.02
CA GLY A 31 -5.23 -8.86 -19.60
C GLY A 31 -6.50 -9.17 -18.84
N LEU A 32 -7.15 -8.19 -18.23
CA LEU A 32 -8.27 -8.42 -17.33
C LEU A 32 -9.63 -8.41 -18.05
N SER A 33 -10.25 -9.59 -18.13
CA SER A 33 -11.64 -9.78 -18.54
C SER A 33 -12.32 -10.86 -17.67
N HIS A 34 -13.65 -10.80 -17.55
CA HIS A 34 -14.43 -11.78 -16.80
C HIS A 34 -14.17 -13.22 -17.24
N LEU A 35 -14.15 -13.46 -18.54
CA LEU A 35 -13.89 -14.79 -19.10
C LEU A 35 -12.48 -15.30 -18.75
N LYS A 36 -11.47 -14.42 -18.76
CA LYS A 36 -10.11 -14.80 -18.37
C LYS A 36 -10.02 -15.10 -16.87
N VAL A 37 -10.74 -14.34 -16.04
CA VAL A 37 -10.85 -14.63 -14.59
C VAL A 37 -11.50 -15.99 -14.37
N ASP A 38 -12.65 -16.24 -15.02
CA ASP A 38 -13.35 -17.53 -14.90
C ASP A 38 -12.44 -18.71 -15.23
N ARG A 39 -11.75 -18.62 -16.37
CA ARG A 39 -10.79 -19.63 -16.81
C ARG A 39 -9.61 -19.78 -15.88
N LYS A 40 -9.05 -18.68 -15.36
CA LYS A 40 -7.91 -18.74 -14.42
C LYS A 40 -8.31 -19.31 -13.06
N THR A 41 -9.52 -19.03 -12.59
CA THR A 41 -10.06 -19.61 -11.35
C THR A 41 -10.58 -21.04 -11.53
N GLY A 42 -10.77 -21.50 -12.78
CA GLY A 42 -11.31 -22.84 -13.08
C GLY A 42 -12.81 -22.97 -12.79
N VAL A 43 -13.56 -21.89 -12.94
CA VAL A 43 -15.03 -21.84 -12.72
C VAL A 43 -15.78 -21.76 -14.06
N PRO A 44 -17.09 -22.06 -14.09
CA PRO A 44 -17.88 -21.92 -15.30
C PRO A 44 -17.85 -20.48 -15.87
N ASP A 45 -17.83 -20.38 -17.19
CA ASP A 45 -17.92 -19.10 -17.90
C ASP A 45 -19.16 -18.31 -17.44
N GLY A 46 -18.97 -17.02 -17.12
CA GLY A 46 -20.02 -16.14 -16.62
C GLY A 46 -20.08 -16.03 -15.10
N THR A 47 -19.32 -16.85 -14.35
CA THR A 47 -19.27 -16.78 -12.88
C THR A 47 -18.80 -15.40 -12.42
N THR A 48 -17.72 -14.88 -12.99
CA THR A 48 -17.18 -13.56 -12.62
C THR A 48 -18.20 -12.47 -12.93
N SER A 49 -18.94 -12.58 -14.04
CA SER A 49 -19.96 -11.60 -14.43
C SER A 49 -21.17 -11.59 -13.49
N PHE A 50 -21.48 -12.75 -12.90
CA PHE A 50 -22.49 -12.87 -11.84
C PHE A 50 -22.08 -12.08 -10.59
N TYR A 51 -20.81 -12.14 -10.17
CA TYR A 51 -20.31 -11.37 -9.00
C TYR A 51 -20.04 -9.89 -9.31
N PHE A 52 -19.55 -9.60 -10.52
CA PHE A 52 -19.07 -8.27 -10.91
C PHE A 52 -19.64 -7.88 -12.27
N ARG A 53 -20.81 -7.25 -12.28
CA ARG A 53 -21.54 -6.96 -13.54
C ARG A 53 -20.76 -6.13 -14.58
N THR A 54 -19.76 -5.35 -14.16
CA THR A 54 -18.97 -4.50 -15.06
C THR A 54 -17.48 -4.65 -14.80
N ARG A 55 -16.64 -4.30 -15.79
CA ARG A 55 -15.18 -4.30 -15.61
C ARG A 55 -14.74 -3.35 -14.50
N SER A 56 -15.37 -2.18 -14.36
CA SER A 56 -15.09 -1.26 -13.24
C SER A 56 -15.49 -1.85 -11.89
N ALA A 57 -16.57 -2.64 -11.81
CA ALA A 57 -16.92 -3.34 -10.58
C ALA A 57 -15.85 -4.39 -10.20
N LEU A 58 -15.34 -5.13 -11.20
CA LEU A 58 -14.25 -6.09 -11.00
C LEU A 58 -12.96 -5.38 -10.53
N LEU A 59 -12.53 -4.30 -11.20
CA LEU A 59 -11.33 -3.54 -10.81
C LEU A 59 -11.40 -3.02 -9.38
N ARG A 60 -12.55 -2.47 -8.97
CA ARG A 60 -12.76 -1.97 -7.60
C ARG A 60 -12.68 -3.09 -6.57
N ALA A 61 -13.32 -4.23 -6.84
CA ALA A 61 -13.25 -5.40 -5.98
C ALA A 61 -11.83 -5.99 -5.87
N VAL A 62 -11.07 -5.92 -6.96
CA VAL A 62 -9.65 -6.33 -6.99
C VAL A 62 -8.79 -5.38 -6.17
N ALA A 63 -9.03 -4.06 -6.26
CA ALA A 63 -8.34 -3.07 -5.44
C ALA A 63 -8.64 -3.24 -3.94
N GLU A 64 -9.90 -3.52 -3.57
CA GLU A 64 -10.29 -3.86 -2.20
C GLU A 64 -9.52 -5.10 -1.71
N ARG A 65 -9.51 -6.17 -2.52
CA ARG A 65 -8.80 -7.40 -2.17
C ARG A 65 -7.30 -7.20 -2.02
N LEU A 66 -6.68 -6.39 -2.89
CA LEU A 66 -5.27 -6.06 -2.82
C LEU A 66 -4.94 -5.32 -1.52
N ALA A 67 -5.77 -4.32 -1.15
CA ALA A 67 -5.62 -3.58 0.09
C ALA A 67 -5.76 -4.47 1.33
N GLU A 68 -6.70 -5.44 1.32
CA GLU A 68 -6.83 -6.43 2.40
C GLU A 68 -5.57 -7.28 2.57
N LEU A 69 -4.99 -7.75 1.46
CA LEU A 69 -3.76 -8.56 1.46
C LEU A 69 -2.56 -7.75 1.96
N ASP A 70 -2.43 -6.51 1.50
CA ASP A 70 -1.34 -5.62 1.92
C ASP A 70 -1.42 -5.29 3.41
N LEU A 71 -2.62 -5.00 3.91
CA LEU A 71 -2.84 -4.72 5.33
C LEU A 71 -2.55 -5.95 6.20
N ALA A 72 -2.89 -7.16 5.74
CA ALA A 72 -2.56 -8.40 6.45
C ALA A 72 -1.04 -8.61 6.55
N ASP A 73 -0.30 -8.40 5.45
CA ASP A 73 1.17 -8.49 5.44
C ASP A 73 1.79 -7.45 6.40
N LEU A 74 1.27 -6.22 6.42
CA LEU A 74 1.75 -5.16 7.31
C LEU A 74 1.42 -5.41 8.79
N ARG A 75 0.24 -5.94 9.10
CA ARG A 75 -0.12 -6.28 10.49
C ARG A 75 0.70 -7.43 11.04
N SER A 76 0.99 -8.45 10.22
CA SER A 76 1.90 -9.53 10.63
C SER A 76 3.27 -9.00 11.07
N VAL A 77 3.69 -7.89 10.46
CA VAL A 77 4.93 -7.20 10.78
C VAL A 77 4.84 -6.35 12.05
N ALA A 78 3.67 -5.79 12.37
CA ALA A 78 3.47 -5.08 13.64
C ALA A 78 3.39 -6.04 14.83
N ASP A 79 2.68 -7.16 14.71
CA ASP A 79 2.37 -8.05 15.84
C ASP A 79 3.59 -8.84 16.36
N ASP A 80 4.56 -9.17 15.52
CA ASP A 80 5.71 -9.98 15.96
C ASP A 80 6.68 -9.20 16.90
N SER A 81 6.43 -7.92 17.24
CA SER A 81 7.40 -6.91 17.71
C SER A 81 8.00 -7.15 19.11
N ASP A 82 7.80 -8.33 19.68
CA ASP A 82 8.29 -8.74 20.99
C ASP A 82 9.78 -9.13 21.02
N GLY A 83 10.47 -9.14 19.89
CA GLY A 83 11.87 -9.58 19.78
C GLY A 83 12.92 -8.49 19.96
N ARG A 84 13.14 -8.00 21.19
CA ARG A 84 14.36 -7.24 21.56
C ARG A 84 15.56 -8.20 21.62
N GLY A 85 16.16 -8.52 20.47
CA GLY A 85 17.42 -9.27 20.38
C GLY A 85 18.63 -8.33 20.31
N GLU A 86 19.75 -8.71 20.93
CA GLU A 86 21.01 -7.95 21.08
C GLU A 86 21.82 -7.72 19.79
N HIS A 87 21.24 -7.93 18.61
CA HIS A 87 21.86 -7.62 17.31
C HIS A 87 20.99 -6.67 16.48
N PRO A 88 21.57 -5.75 15.68
CA PRO A 88 20.81 -4.88 14.80
C PRO A 88 20.23 -5.70 13.65
N SER A 89 19.09 -6.33 13.89
CA SER A 89 18.26 -6.91 12.84
C SER A 89 17.67 -5.76 12.00
N PRO A 90 17.52 -5.91 10.67
CA PRO A 90 16.88 -4.91 9.86
C PRO A 90 15.48 -4.60 10.34
N SER A 91 15.08 -3.33 10.24
CA SER A 91 13.72 -2.91 10.51
C SER A 91 12.76 -3.71 9.65
N ARG A 92 11.63 -4.09 10.24
CA ARG A 92 10.66 -4.90 9.52
C ARG A 92 10.00 -4.16 8.39
N LEU A 93 9.91 -2.84 8.49
CA LEU A 93 9.52 -1.99 7.37
C LEU A 93 10.40 -2.30 6.16
N SER A 94 11.72 -2.30 6.35
CA SER A 94 12.65 -2.64 5.28
C SER A 94 12.48 -4.08 4.80
N GLN A 95 12.24 -5.04 5.68
CA GLN A 95 11.95 -6.42 5.28
C GLN A 95 10.68 -6.53 4.43
N VAL A 96 9.60 -5.80 4.74
CA VAL A 96 8.35 -5.78 3.95
C VAL A 96 8.58 -5.14 2.58
N VAL A 97 9.25 -4.00 2.55
CA VAL A 97 9.52 -3.26 1.31
C VAL A 97 10.38 -4.11 0.39
N ILE A 98 11.47 -4.71 0.89
CA ILE A 98 12.33 -5.58 0.09
C ILE A 98 11.57 -6.82 -0.39
N ARG A 99 10.81 -7.50 0.48
CA ARG A 99 9.96 -8.64 0.05
C ARG A 99 9.03 -8.26 -1.10
N SER A 100 8.49 -7.04 -1.10
CA SER A 100 7.62 -6.55 -2.18
C SER A 100 8.30 -6.48 -3.56
N GLY A 101 9.63 -6.54 -3.62
CA GLY A 101 10.43 -6.61 -4.85
C GLY A 101 10.74 -8.03 -5.35
N HIS A 102 10.32 -9.05 -4.62
CA HIS A 102 10.54 -10.47 -4.91
C HIS A 102 9.22 -11.24 -4.99
N GLU A 103 9.19 -12.31 -5.79
CA GLU A 103 8.03 -13.20 -5.79
C GLU A 103 7.92 -13.95 -4.45
N PRO A 104 6.71 -14.19 -3.92
CA PRO A 104 5.42 -13.93 -4.56
C PRO A 104 4.85 -12.50 -4.40
N GLN A 105 5.43 -11.62 -3.59
CA GLN A 105 4.84 -10.29 -3.33
C GLN A 105 4.97 -9.32 -4.52
N LEU A 106 5.98 -9.51 -5.37
CA LEU A 106 6.17 -8.71 -6.58
C LEU A 106 4.95 -8.73 -7.50
N PHE A 107 4.24 -9.87 -7.57
CA PHE A 107 2.96 -9.97 -8.28
C PHE A 107 1.94 -8.92 -7.82
N ARG A 108 1.78 -8.71 -6.50
CA ARG A 108 0.85 -7.72 -5.93
C ARG A 108 1.28 -6.30 -6.28
N THR A 109 2.59 -6.04 -6.20
CA THR A 109 3.18 -4.75 -6.54
C THR A 109 2.91 -4.36 -7.99
N LYS A 110 3.13 -5.27 -8.95
CA LYS A 110 2.81 -5.06 -10.37
C LYS A 110 1.33 -4.77 -10.59
N ALA A 111 0.45 -5.60 -10.01
CA ALA A 111 -0.99 -5.41 -10.11
C ALA A 111 -1.45 -4.06 -9.54
N ARG A 112 -0.84 -3.59 -8.44
CA ARG A 112 -1.13 -2.28 -7.84
C ARG A 112 -0.88 -1.14 -8.83
N TYR A 113 0.25 -1.16 -9.53
CA TYR A 113 0.57 -0.10 -10.50
C TYR A 113 -0.35 -0.10 -11.71
N GLU A 114 -0.75 -1.27 -12.19
CA GLU A 114 -1.79 -1.37 -13.22
C GLU A 114 -3.11 -0.73 -12.75
N LEU A 115 -3.54 -0.99 -11.52
CA LEU A 115 -4.74 -0.36 -10.94
C LEU A 115 -4.58 1.16 -10.80
N THR A 116 -3.43 1.64 -10.36
CA THR A 116 -3.15 3.08 -10.23
C THR A 116 -3.30 3.80 -11.57
N MET A 117 -2.84 3.20 -12.67
CA MET A 117 -3.03 3.77 -14.01
C MET A 117 -4.49 3.82 -14.47
N GLN A 118 -5.32 2.88 -13.99
CA GLN A 118 -6.77 2.90 -14.26
C GLN A 118 -7.50 3.94 -13.40
N ALA A 119 -7.03 4.17 -12.17
CA ALA A 119 -7.69 5.03 -11.19
C ALA A 119 -7.90 6.47 -11.66
N ALA A 120 -7.02 6.98 -12.53
CA ALA A 120 -7.15 8.31 -13.14
C ALA A 120 -8.49 8.53 -13.88
N ARG A 121 -9.19 7.45 -14.28
CA ARG A 121 -10.45 7.48 -15.03
C ARG A 121 -11.64 6.95 -14.23
N ASP A 122 -11.43 6.49 -13.00
CA ASP A 122 -12.46 5.94 -12.12
C ASP A 122 -12.26 6.50 -10.69
N PRO A 123 -13.01 7.57 -10.32
CA PRO A 123 -12.89 8.19 -9.00
C PRO A 123 -13.20 7.23 -7.84
N SER A 124 -14.04 6.21 -8.06
CA SER A 124 -14.34 5.22 -7.02
C SER A 124 -13.14 4.29 -6.80
N LEU A 125 -12.46 3.90 -7.87
CA LEU A 125 -11.21 3.15 -7.77
C LEU A 125 -10.11 3.98 -7.11
N ALA A 126 -9.96 5.25 -7.50
CA ALA A 126 -9.02 6.18 -6.88
C ALA A 126 -9.25 6.31 -5.36
N ALA A 127 -10.50 6.44 -4.92
CA ALA A 127 -10.83 6.50 -3.50
C ALA A 127 -10.46 5.20 -2.74
N ILE A 128 -10.57 4.02 -3.37
CA ILE A 128 -10.15 2.75 -2.75
C ILE A 128 -8.63 2.72 -2.57
N LEU A 129 -7.86 3.07 -3.61
CA LEU A 129 -6.40 3.10 -3.54
C LEU A 129 -5.89 4.16 -2.57
N GLN A 130 -6.56 5.33 -2.49
CA GLN A 130 -6.22 6.38 -1.55
C GLN A 130 -6.40 5.89 -0.11
N ARG A 131 -7.54 5.26 0.23
CA ARG A 131 -7.74 4.71 1.57
C ARG A 131 -6.68 3.67 1.94
N ALA A 132 -6.31 2.80 0.99
CA ALA A 132 -5.24 1.83 1.22
C ALA A 132 -3.88 2.52 1.50
N THR A 133 -3.60 3.60 0.78
CA THR A 133 -2.39 4.42 0.98
C THR A 133 -2.40 5.14 2.33
N ASP A 134 -3.56 5.68 2.76
CA ASP A 134 -3.70 6.37 4.03
C ASP A 134 -3.47 5.41 5.21
N GLU A 135 -4.02 4.20 5.16
CA GLU A 135 -3.77 3.16 6.16
C GLU A 135 -2.30 2.74 6.21
N PHE A 136 -1.66 2.56 5.05
CA PHE A 136 -0.22 2.29 4.98
C PHE A 136 0.59 3.42 5.62
N THR A 137 0.26 4.67 5.30
CA THR A 137 0.95 5.86 5.81
C THR A 137 0.86 5.94 7.33
N LYS A 138 -0.32 5.64 7.89
CA LYS A 138 -0.54 5.63 9.33
C LYS A 138 0.35 4.59 10.01
N LEU A 139 0.37 3.36 9.51
CA LEU A 139 1.21 2.28 10.06
C LEU A 139 2.70 2.59 9.90
N HIS A 140 3.11 3.12 8.75
CA HIS A 140 4.49 3.56 8.51
C HIS A 140 4.94 4.61 9.54
N ARG A 141 4.10 5.61 9.81
CA ARG A 141 4.36 6.63 10.84
C ARG A 141 4.50 6.00 12.24
N GLU A 142 3.64 5.06 12.60
CA GLU A 142 3.70 4.35 13.89
C GLU A 142 5.02 3.59 14.05
N ILE A 143 5.44 2.85 13.01
CA ILE A 143 6.70 2.12 12.99
C ILE A 143 7.89 3.09 13.10
N LEU A 144 7.86 4.20 12.35
CA LEU A 144 8.95 5.17 12.33
C LEU A 144 9.16 5.82 13.70
N VAL A 145 8.07 6.17 14.41
CA VAL A 145 8.14 6.68 15.79
C VAL A 145 8.72 5.64 16.76
N GLN A 146 8.33 4.37 16.62
CA GLN A 146 8.82 3.30 17.51
C GLN A 146 10.31 2.97 17.30
N LEU A 147 10.80 3.08 16.07
CA LEU A 147 12.19 2.77 15.74
C LEU A 147 13.18 3.89 16.13
N MET A 148 12.69 5.12 16.30
CA MET A 148 13.55 6.26 16.60
C MET A 148 13.80 6.42 18.11
N PRO A 149 15.06 6.63 18.53
CA PRO A 149 15.36 7.07 19.89
C PRO A 149 14.64 8.39 20.18
N HIS A 150 13.88 8.44 21.28
CA HIS A 150 13.05 9.60 21.63
C HIS A 150 12.04 10.01 20.54
N GLY A 151 11.62 9.07 19.68
CA GLY A 151 10.67 9.35 18.59
C GLY A 151 9.33 9.91 19.10
N ALA A 152 8.90 9.51 20.29
CA ALA A 152 7.70 10.02 20.95
C ALA A 152 7.81 11.50 21.39
N ASP A 153 9.03 12.01 21.53
CA ASP A 153 9.32 13.37 21.98
C ASP A 153 9.51 14.35 20.79
N LEU A 154 9.44 13.86 19.55
CA LEU A 154 9.57 14.69 18.35
C LEU A 154 8.31 15.53 18.11
N ASP A 155 8.53 16.75 17.63
CA ASP A 155 7.44 17.62 17.16
C ASP A 155 6.61 16.90 16.07
N PRO A 156 5.27 16.90 16.15
CA PRO A 156 4.41 16.26 15.15
C PRO A 156 4.70 16.65 13.70
N ALA A 157 5.11 17.89 13.45
CA ALA A 157 5.47 18.37 12.12
C ALA A 157 6.77 17.72 11.61
N VAL A 158 7.73 17.45 12.51
CA VAL A 158 8.97 16.73 12.16
C VAL A 158 8.67 15.27 11.84
N VAL A 159 7.77 14.64 12.60
CA VAL A 159 7.30 13.27 12.31
C VAL A 159 6.59 13.21 10.96
N GLU A 160 5.83 14.24 10.60
CA GLU A 160 5.20 14.37 9.28
C GLU A 160 6.23 14.47 8.15
N ASP A 161 7.26 15.33 8.29
CA ASP A 161 8.36 15.41 7.33
C ASP A 161 9.06 14.06 7.14
N LEU A 162 9.40 13.38 8.24
CA LEU A 162 10.03 12.07 8.22
C LEU A 162 9.15 11.05 7.48
N SER A 163 7.87 10.97 7.85
CA SER A 163 6.90 10.05 7.26
C SER A 163 6.75 10.30 5.76
N ASN A 164 6.52 11.55 5.35
CA ASN A 164 6.28 11.92 3.95
C ASN A 164 7.50 11.65 3.06
N VAL A 165 8.71 12.04 3.51
CA VAL A 165 9.93 11.84 2.71
C VAL A 165 10.29 10.37 2.60
N THR A 166 10.26 9.62 3.70
CA THR A 166 10.59 8.18 3.68
C THR A 166 9.56 7.38 2.90
N LEU A 167 8.26 7.69 3.03
CA LEU A 167 7.22 7.06 2.23
C LEU A 167 7.36 7.38 0.75
N THR A 168 7.71 8.62 0.39
CA THR A 168 7.97 9.01 -1.00
C THR A 168 9.13 8.20 -1.58
N PHE A 169 10.21 8.02 -0.82
CA PHE A 169 11.33 7.17 -1.21
C PHE A 169 10.91 5.70 -1.41
N ILE A 170 10.17 5.13 -0.45
CA ILE A 170 9.66 3.75 -0.52
C ILE A 170 8.75 3.57 -1.74
N ASN A 171 7.82 4.50 -1.99
CA ASN A 171 6.94 4.45 -3.16
C ASN A 171 7.73 4.48 -4.47
N GLY A 172 8.78 5.31 -4.55
CA GLY A 172 9.70 5.33 -5.69
C GLY A 172 10.43 3.99 -5.85
N LEU A 173 10.88 3.39 -4.75
CA LEU A 173 11.53 2.07 -4.77
C LEU A 173 10.59 0.95 -5.24
N LEU A 174 9.33 0.95 -4.78
CA LEU A 174 8.32 -0.03 -5.18
C LEU A 174 7.99 0.05 -6.69
N VAL A 175 7.97 1.25 -7.27
CA VAL A 175 7.80 1.43 -8.74
C VAL A 175 8.94 0.75 -9.48
N ARG A 176 10.17 0.93 -9.00
CA ARG A 176 11.37 0.38 -9.63
C ARG A 176 11.39 -1.13 -9.60
N PHE A 177 10.98 -1.73 -8.48
CA PHE A 177 10.79 -3.16 -8.36
C PHE A 177 9.80 -3.71 -9.40
N ALA A 178 8.69 -3.00 -9.64
CA ALA A 178 7.66 -3.44 -10.59
C ALA A 178 8.20 -3.61 -12.02
N HIS A 179 9.18 -2.81 -12.42
CA HIS A 179 9.84 -2.90 -13.73
C HIS A 179 11.24 -3.54 -13.68
N GLY A 180 11.57 -4.23 -12.59
CA GLY A 180 12.76 -5.07 -12.47
C GLY A 180 14.06 -4.36 -12.07
N ASP A 181 14.00 -3.06 -11.77
CA ASP A 181 15.16 -2.28 -11.33
C ASP A 181 15.31 -2.35 -9.80
N ARG A 182 16.41 -2.98 -9.36
CA ARG A 182 16.68 -3.29 -7.95
C ARG A 182 17.98 -2.63 -7.50
N ILE A 183 17.94 -1.33 -7.27
CA ILE A 183 19.07 -0.59 -6.66
C ILE A 183 19.24 -0.84 -5.16
N VAL A 184 18.17 -1.26 -4.49
CA VAL A 184 18.16 -1.65 -3.09
C VAL A 184 17.66 -3.08 -3.05
N ASP A 185 18.49 -4.00 -2.60
CA ASP A 185 18.24 -5.44 -2.68
C ASP A 185 18.28 -6.14 -1.31
N SER A 186 18.67 -5.45 -0.25
CA SER A 186 18.66 -5.97 1.11
C SER A 186 17.94 -5.05 2.11
N PRO A 187 17.32 -5.62 3.16
CA PRO A 187 16.71 -4.83 4.23
C PRO A 187 17.72 -3.95 4.98
N GLU A 188 18.96 -4.41 5.15
CA GLU A 188 20.05 -3.67 5.80
C GLU A 188 20.42 -2.41 5.01
N GLN A 189 20.49 -2.53 3.68
CA GLN A 189 20.78 -1.41 2.81
C GLN A 189 19.65 -0.38 2.86
N LEU A 190 18.39 -0.84 2.82
CA LEU A 190 17.24 0.03 2.92
C LEU A 190 17.21 0.78 4.27
N ASP A 191 17.50 0.10 5.37
CA ASP A 191 17.63 0.72 6.69
C ASP A 191 18.71 1.80 6.73
N GLY A 192 19.87 1.52 6.14
CA GLY A 192 20.96 2.50 6.04
C GLY A 192 20.50 3.76 5.30
N ILE A 193 19.76 3.61 4.20
CA ILE A 193 19.22 4.73 3.41
C ILE A 193 18.16 5.49 4.21
N LEU A 194 17.18 4.80 4.81
CA LEU A 194 16.12 5.43 5.59
C LEU A 194 16.69 6.17 6.81
N SER A 195 17.69 5.58 7.48
CA SER A 195 18.41 6.22 8.59
C SER A 195 19.16 7.46 8.15
N ALA A 196 19.83 7.43 6.99
CA ALA A 196 20.51 8.59 6.43
C ALA A 196 19.53 9.73 6.06
N ILE A 197 18.38 9.38 5.46
CA ILE A 197 17.28 10.33 5.18
C ILE A 197 16.78 10.95 6.49
N ALA A 198 16.44 10.13 7.49
CA ALA A 198 15.92 10.60 8.77
C ALA A 198 16.92 11.52 9.48
N ALA A 199 18.19 11.12 9.55
CA ALA A 199 19.24 11.92 10.15
C ALA A 199 19.45 13.26 9.41
N GLY A 200 19.33 13.27 8.08
CA GLY A 200 19.36 14.48 7.26
C GLY A 200 18.22 15.44 7.60
N ILE A 201 16.99 14.93 7.73
CA ILE A 201 15.81 15.71 8.10
C ILE A 201 15.97 16.28 9.52
N LEU A 202 16.37 15.47 10.49
CA LEU A 202 16.51 15.91 11.89
C LEU A 202 17.56 17.01 12.07
N ARG A 203 18.62 17.02 11.24
CA ARG A 203 19.64 18.08 11.23
C ARG A 203 19.24 19.33 10.45
N SER A 204 18.18 19.26 9.65
CA SER A 204 17.74 20.40 8.84
C SER A 204 17.22 21.54 9.73
N PRO A 205 17.62 22.80 9.49
CA PRO A 205 17.03 23.95 10.17
C PRO A 205 15.56 24.17 9.78
N GLN A 206 15.09 23.54 8.69
CA GLN A 206 13.72 23.62 8.19
C GLN A 206 12.85 22.42 8.62
N ARG A 207 13.35 21.55 9.51
CA ARG A 207 12.57 20.39 9.99
C ARG A 207 11.21 20.82 10.54
N GLY A 208 10.17 20.06 10.22
CA GLY A 208 8.78 20.39 10.49
C GLY A 208 8.12 21.31 9.46
N ARG A 209 8.81 21.62 8.36
CA ARG A 209 8.31 22.45 7.25
C ARG A 209 8.74 21.96 5.87
N LEU A 210 9.47 20.85 5.77
CA LEU A 210 10.02 20.35 4.51
C LEU A 210 8.93 19.84 3.57
N THR A 211 7.85 19.31 4.15
CA THR A 211 6.72 18.72 3.43
C THR A 211 5.42 19.46 3.67
N ASP A 212 5.47 20.63 4.33
CA ASP A 212 4.33 21.49 4.53
C ASP A 212 3.78 21.91 3.15
N ALA A 213 2.61 21.39 2.81
CA ALA A 213 1.85 21.77 1.63
C ALA A 213 1.30 23.19 1.86
N GLY A 214 2.19 24.18 1.84
CA GLY A 214 1.93 25.53 2.32
C GLY A 214 0.51 26.03 2.04
N GLY A 215 -0.26 26.23 3.11
CA GLY A 215 -1.43 27.12 3.06
C GLY A 215 -2.79 26.53 2.67
N ARG A 216 -3.12 25.26 2.92
CA ARG A 216 -4.54 24.90 3.11
C ARG A 216 -5.04 25.47 4.45
N ARG A 217 -5.34 26.77 4.47
CA ARG A 217 -6.18 27.37 5.52
C ARG A 217 -7.45 26.53 5.64
N PRO A 218 -7.84 26.06 6.84
CA PRO A 218 -9.19 25.52 7.02
C PRO A 218 -10.16 26.62 6.61
N ALA A 219 -11.11 26.29 5.73
CA ALA A 219 -12.11 27.24 5.22
C ALA A 219 -12.67 28.02 6.41
N GLY A 220 -12.28 29.30 6.49
CA GLY A 220 -12.62 30.15 7.61
C GLY A 220 -14.13 30.18 7.75
N ARG A 221 -14.62 29.82 8.95
CA ARG A 221 -15.96 30.15 9.41
C ARG A 221 -16.28 31.55 8.94
N ARG A 222 -17.22 31.69 7.99
CA ARG A 222 -17.82 32.98 7.64
C ARG A 222 -18.25 33.61 8.96
N ARG A 223 -17.58 34.69 9.35
CA ARG A 223 -18.08 35.57 10.40
C ARG A 223 -19.47 36.00 9.93
N SER A 224 -20.49 35.54 10.65
CA SER A 224 -21.81 36.16 10.60
C SER A 224 -21.59 37.60 11.08
N ALA A 225 -21.55 38.54 10.15
CA ALA A 225 -21.69 39.94 10.48
C ALA A 225 -23.14 40.14 10.86
N ALA A 226 -23.38 40.13 12.17
CA ALA A 226 -24.54 40.76 12.74
C ALA A 226 -24.24 42.26 12.92
N ILE A 227 -25.29 43.06 12.70
CA ILE A 227 -25.54 44.42 13.20
C ILE A 227 -25.10 45.55 12.27
N GLY A 228 -26.10 46.35 11.87
CA GLY A 228 -26.03 47.61 11.15
C GLY A 228 -27.37 47.89 10.50
#